data_AF-J0PRW7-F1
#
_entry.id   AF-J0PRW7-F1
#
_cell.length_a   1.000
_cell.length_b   1.000
_cell.length_c   1.000
_cell.angle_alpha   90.00
_cell.angle_beta   90.00
_cell.angle_gamma   90.00
#
_symmetry.space_group_name_H-M   'P 1'
#
loop_
_entity.id
_entity.type
_entity.pdbx_description
1 polymer ?
#
loop_
_entity_poly.entity_id
_entity_poly.type
_entity_poly.pdbx_seq_one_letter_code
_entity_poly.pdbx_strand_id
1 'polypeptide(L)' 'MSGRITESDVTSVVDYLKEQKPLQQKYCDHALSGNLKGLRECHVKPNLLLIYEIKK' A
#
# COMPACT_ATOMS: atom_id res chain seq x y z
N MET A 1 9.72 18.81 -12.41
CA MET A 1 9.72 18.69 -10.94
C MET A 1 9.59 17.20 -10.61
N SER A 2 10.71 16.52 -10.40
CA SER A 2 10.71 15.09 -10.03
C SER A 2 10.18 14.98 -8.61
N GLY A 3 9.00 14.40 -8.43
CA GLY A 3 8.39 14.19 -7.12
C GLY A 3 9.29 13.30 -6.27
N ARG A 4 9.96 13.88 -5.28
CA ARG A 4 10.70 13.10 -4.29
C ARG A 4 9.69 12.32 -3.47
N ILE A 5 9.88 11.01 -3.39
CA ILE A 5 9.18 10.13 -2.46
C ILE A 5 10.08 9.99 -1.23
N THR A 6 9.53 10.16 -0.04
CA THR A 6 10.24 9.94 1.23
C THR A 6 9.59 8.81 2.01
N GLU A 7 10.33 8.21 2.95
CA GLU A 7 9.81 7.13 3.80
C GLU A 7 8.53 7.54 4.53
N SER A 8 8.48 8.80 5.00
CA SER A 8 7.33 9.39 5.69
C SER A 8 6.03 9.35 4.89
N ASP A 9 6.11 9.23 3.56
CA ASP A 9 4.93 9.15 2.70
C ASP A 9 4.15 7.86 2.89
N VAL A 10 4.85 6.76 3.22
CA VAL A 10 4.26 5.43 3.36
C VAL A 10 4.11 5.00 4.83
N THR A 11 4.83 5.62 5.76
CA THR A 11 4.87 5.22 7.18
C THR A 11 3.47 5.05 7.77
N SER A 12 2.59 6.02 7.58
CA SER A 12 1.22 5.95 8.12
C SER A 12 0.44 4.76 7.56
N VAL A 13 0.55 4.45 6.27
CA VAL A 13 -0.14 3.30 5.67
C VAL A 13 0.43 2.00 6.23
N VAL A 14 1.75 1.90 6.34
CA VAL A 14 2.44 0.74 6.90
C VAL A 14 2.03 0.48 8.35
N ASP A 15 1.89 1.52 9.17
CA ASP A 15 1.48 1.37 10.58
C ASP A 15 0.05 0.83 10.70
N TYR A 16 -0.88 1.30 9.87
CA TYR A 16 -2.24 0.71 9.80
C TYR A 16 -2.21 -0.77 9.41
N LEU A 17 -1.36 -1.12 8.43
CA LEU A 17 -1.20 -2.51 7.98
C LEU A 17 -0.59 -3.41 9.06
N LYS A 18 0.40 -2.92 9.80
CA LYS A 18 1.01 -3.64 10.94
C LYS A 18 -0.01 -3.94 12.04
N GLU A 19 -0.93 -3.02 12.29
CA GLU A 19 -2.02 -3.19 13.25
C GLU A 19 -3.17 -4.06 12.71
N GLN A 20 -3.04 -4.60 11.49
CA GLN A 20 -4.08 -5.37 10.78
C GLN A 20 -5.41 -4.60 10.66
N LYS A 21 -5.35 -3.27 10.67
CA LYS A 21 -6.52 -2.42 10.47
C LYS A 21 -6.85 -2.34 8.99
N PRO A 22 -8.14 -2.36 8.62
CA PRO A 22 -8.52 -2.15 7.22
C PRO A 22 -8.10 -0.75 6.76
N LEU A 23 -7.52 -0.67 5.57
CA LEU A 23 -7.20 0.61 4.94
C LEU A 23 -8.49 1.33 4.52
N GLN A 24 -8.46 2.66 4.60
CA GLN A 24 -9.55 3.49 4.10
C GLN A 24 -9.71 3.31 2.58
N GLN A 25 -10.95 3.39 2.09
CA GLN A 25 -11.27 3.20 0.67
C GLN A 25 -10.47 4.10 -0.30
N LYS A 26 -10.04 5.29 0.16
CA LYS A 26 -9.20 6.21 -0.63
C LYS A 26 -7.86 5.62 -1.08
N TYR A 27 -7.36 4.61 -0.37
CA TYR A 27 -6.12 3.92 -0.72
C TYR A 27 -6.32 2.89 -1.82
N CYS A 28 -7.56 2.65 -2.29
CA CYS A 28 -7.86 1.70 -3.38
C CYS A 28 -7.21 0.32 -3.20
N ASP A 29 -7.14 -0.16 -1.95
CA ASP A 29 -6.52 -1.43 -1.61
C ASP A 29 -7.26 -2.59 -2.31
N HIS A 30 -6.51 -3.39 -3.05
CA HIS A 30 -7.04 -4.57 -3.73
C HIS A 30 -6.01 -5.69 -3.87
N ALA A 31 -6.50 -6.91 -4.03
CA ALA A 31 -5.65 -8.07 -4.25
C ALA A 31 -5.14 -8.10 -5.68
N LEU A 32 -3.86 -8.39 -5.84
CA LEU A 32 -3.24 -8.61 -7.14
C LEU A 32 -3.57 -10.01 -7.68
N SER A 33 -3.49 -10.14 -9.00
CA SER A 33 -3.77 -11.38 -9.74
C SER A 33 -2.56 -11.84 -10.57
N GLY A 34 -2.69 -13.00 -11.23
CA GLY A 34 -1.62 -13.58 -12.05
C GLY A 34 -0.38 -13.95 -11.24
N ASN A 35 0.79 -13.51 -11.70
CA ASN A 35 2.08 -13.82 -11.07
C ASN A 35 2.26 -13.20 -9.68
N LEU A 36 1.46 -12.18 -9.33
CA LEU A 36 1.49 -11.50 -8.04
C LEU A 36 0.31 -11.92 -7.15
N LYS A 37 -0.35 -13.04 -7.47
CA LYS A 37 -1.43 -13.60 -6.66
C LYS A 37 -0.94 -13.84 -5.22
N GLY A 38 -1.71 -13.35 -4.26
CA GLY A 38 -1.37 -13.41 -2.83
C GLY A 38 -0.80 -12.09 -2.28
N LEU A 39 -0.38 -11.19 -3.17
CA LEU A 39 -0.03 -9.83 -2.81
C LEU A 39 -1.24 -8.90 -2.94
N ARG A 40 -1.13 -7.73 -2.31
CA ARG A 40 -2.08 -6.62 -2.39
C ARG A 40 -1.36 -5.37 -2.86
N GLU A 41 -2.07 -4.45 -3.47
CA GLU A 41 -1.58 -3.11 -3.77
C GLU A 41 -2.54 -2.02 -3.30
N CYS A 42 -1.99 -0.88 -2.89
CA CYS A 42 -2.75 0.31 -2.55
C CYS A 42 -2.07 1.60 -3.01
N HIS A 43 -2.86 2.63 -3.30
CA HIS A 43 -2.46 3.95 -3.77
C HIS A 43 -2.18 4.88 -2.58
N VAL A 44 -0.91 5.14 -2.27
CA VAL A 44 -0.50 6.08 -1.21
C VAL A 44 -0.57 7.53 -1.71
N LYS A 45 -0.21 7.76 -2.98
CA LYS A 45 -0.34 9.03 -3.72
C LYS A 45 -0.69 8.71 -5.19
N PRO A 46 -1.10 9.70 -6.01
CA PRO A 46 -1.44 9.45 -7.42
C PRO A 46 -0.37 8.69 -8.24
N ASN A 47 0.92 8.90 -7.91
CA ASN A 47 2.05 8.24 -8.57
C ASN A 47 2.87 7.37 -7.60
N LEU A 48 2.28 6.91 -6.49
CA LEU A 48 2.96 6.07 -5.49
C LEU A 48 2.05 4.92 -5.07
N LEU A 49 2.45 3.72 -5.48
CA LEU A 49 1.82 2.46 -5.09
C LEU A 49 2.66 1.76 -4.03
N LEU A 50 1.98 1.13 -3.09
CA LEU A 50 2.58 0.21 -2.13
C LEU A 50 2.06 -1.19 -2.42
N ILE A 51 2.97 -2.11 -2.77
CA ILE A 51 2.68 -3.54 -2.89
C ILE A 51 3.11 -4.23 -1.60
N TYR A 52 2.24 -5.03 -1.00
CA TYR A 52 2.50 -5.68 0.27
C TYR A 52 1.84 -7.06 0.37
N GLU A 53 2.29 -7.83 1.35
CA GLU A 53 1.74 -9.12 1.74
C GLU A 53 1.33 -9.06 3.21
N ILE A 54 0.20 -9.65 3.57
CA ILE A 54 -0.18 -9.86 4.97
C ILE A 54 0.15 -11.30 5.32
N LYS A 55 1.27 -11.51 6.02
CA LYS A 55 1.64 -12.82 6.58
C LYS A 55 0.99 -13.00 7.94
N LYS A 56 0.53 -14.21 8.21
CA LYS A 56 0.10 -14.63 9.55
C LYS A 56 1.30 -14.92 10.44
#